data_AF-A0A7C4X9C5-F1
#
_entry.id   AF-A0A7C4X9C5-F1
#
_cell.length_a   1.000
_cell.length_b   1.000
_cell.length_c   1.000
_cell.angle_alpha   90.00
_cell.angle_beta   90.00
_cell.angle_gamma   90.00
#
_symmetry.space_group_name_H-M   'P 1'
#
loop_
_entity.id
_entity.type
_entity.pdbx_description
1 polymer ?
#
loop_
_entity_poly.entity_id
_entity_poly.type
_entity_poly.pdbx_seq_one_letter_code
_entity_poly.pdbx_strand_id
1 'polypeptide(L)'
;MVPLLLVGLVLLLLGFAAAAAGFWMSAGVTTAYNACLLTSPPAGFCEILLSQEAAYDAIAYIGVALVVIGVVLTLVGALTREEARPDLLGPAAAPWPSPPIPTQSAPPCPVCGEPLTWIAQYNRWHCGRCAQYR
;
A
#
# COMPACT_ATOMS: atom_id res chain seq x y z
N MET A 1 3.44 2.98 -9.57
CA MET A 1 3.13 2.21 -8.34
C MET A 1 1.77 2.61 -7.77
N VAL A 2 1.58 3.85 -7.30
CA VAL A 2 0.27 4.41 -6.89
C VAL A 2 -0.86 4.29 -7.94
N PRO A 3 -0.62 4.56 -9.25
CA PRO A 3 -1.69 4.42 -10.24
C PRO A 3 -2.19 2.97 -10.40
N LEU A 4 -1.33 1.96 -10.22
CA LEU A 4 -1.75 0.55 -10.35
C LEU A 4 -2.68 0.11 -9.22
N LEU A 5 -2.44 0.58 -7.99
CA LEU A 5 -3.31 0.32 -6.85
C LEU A 5 -4.66 1.01 -6.96
N LEU A 6 -4.67 2.27 -7.43
CA LEU A 6 -5.92 3.00 -7.66
C LEU A 6 -6.75 2.30 -8.74
N VAL A 7 -6.11 1.90 -9.85
CA VAL A 7 -6.78 1.15 -10.92
C VAL A 7 -7.29 -0.21 -10.41
N GLY A 8 -6.47 -0.96 -9.65
CA GLY A 8 -6.87 -2.24 -9.06
C GLY A 8 -8.04 -2.13 -8.09
N LEU A 9 -8.02 -1.13 -7.20
CA LEU A 9 -9.11 -0.86 -6.26
C LEU A 9 -10.39 -0.42 -6.95
N VAL A 10 -10.30 0.46 -7.96
CA VAL A 10 -11.46 0.89 -8.75
C VAL A 10 -12.08 -0.29 -9.50
N LEU A 11 -11.28 -1.14 -10.13
CA LEU A 11 -11.75 -2.35 -10.81
C LEU A 11 -12.39 -3.35 -9.83
N LEU A 12 -11.82 -3.50 -8.63
CA LEU A 12 -12.36 -4.38 -7.59
C LEU A 12 -13.72 -3.86 -7.08
N LEU A 13 -13.84 -2.55 -6.82
CA LEU A 13 -15.10 -1.94 -6.38
C LEU A 13 -16.17 -2.00 -7.47
N LEU A 14 -15.82 -1.72 -8.73
CA LEU A 14 -16.74 -1.85 -9.87
C LEU A 14 -17.17 -3.31 -10.07
N GLY A 15 -16.23 -4.26 -9.98
CA GLY A 15 -16.52 -5.68 -10.08
C GLY A 15 -17.43 -6.17 -8.94
N PHE A 16 -17.18 -5.73 -7.70
CA PHE A 16 -17.99 -6.08 -6.55
C PHE A 16 -19.42 -5.51 -6.66
N ALA A 17 -19.55 -4.24 -7.07
CA ALA A 17 -20.84 -3.63 -7.31
C ALA A 17 -21.62 -4.34 -8.42
N ALA A 18 -20.96 -4.70 -9.53
CA ALA A 18 -21.57 -5.46 -10.63
C ALA A 18 -22.00 -6.88 -10.19
N ALA A 19 -21.17 -7.59 -9.42
CA ALA A 19 -21.50 -8.91 -8.90
C ALA A 19 -22.67 -8.87 -7.90
N ALA A 20 -22.69 -7.87 -7.01
CA ALA A 20 -23.79 -7.68 -6.07
C ALA A 20 -25.11 -7.35 -6.79
N ALA A 21 -25.06 -6.49 -7.81
CA ALA A 21 -26.22 -6.16 -8.64
C ALA A 21 -26.72 -7.38 -9.42
N GLY A 22 -25.81 -8.15 -10.03
CA GLY A 22 -26.14 -9.40 -10.74
C GLY A 22 -26.80 -10.43 -9.82
N PHE A 23 -26.28 -10.62 -8.61
CA PHE A 23 -26.85 -11.53 -7.62
C PHE A 23 -28.25 -11.08 -7.19
N TRP A 24 -28.44 -9.79 -6.91
CA TRP A 24 -29.74 -9.25 -6.53
C TRP A 24 -30.80 -9.38 -7.63
N MET A 25 -30.42 -9.18 -8.89
CA MET A 25 -31.33 -9.31 -10.03
C MET A 25 -31.67 -10.78 -10.32
N SER A 26 -30.72 -11.71 -10.17
CA SER A 26 -30.95 -13.15 -10.39
C SER A 26 -32.00 -13.76 -9.44
N ALA A 27 -32.05 -13.26 -8.20
CA ALA A 27 -33.05 -13.67 -7.22
C ALA A 27 -34.48 -13.22 -7.63
N GLY A 28 -34.60 -12.05 -8.28
CA GLY A 28 -35.89 -11.56 -8.76
C GLY A 28 -36.44 -12.37 -9.95
N VAL A 29 -35.56 -12.73 -10.90
CA VAL A 29 -35.96 -13.43 -12.13
C VAL A 29 -36.40 -14.88 -11.87
N THR A 30 -35.69 -15.60 -10.99
CA THR A 30 -36.07 -16.98 -10.59
C THR A 30 -37.43 -17.02 -9.89
N THR A 31 -37.70 -16.04 -9.03
CA THR A 31 -38.99 -15.92 -8.34
C THR A 31 -40.12 -15.60 -9.32
N ALA A 32 -39.87 -14.71 -10.28
CA ALA A 32 -40.82 -14.34 -11.32
C ALA A 32 -41.09 -15.50 -12.31
N TYR A 33 -40.08 -16.27 -12.68
CA TYR A 33 -40.21 -17.45 -13.54
C TYR A 33 -41.07 -18.55 -12.90
N ASN A 34 -40.79 -18.88 -11.63
CA ASN A 34 -41.60 -19.84 -10.87
C ASN A 34 -43.05 -19.35 -10.71
N ALA A 35 -43.26 -18.06 -10.45
CA ALA A 35 -44.61 -17.49 -10.41
C ALA A 35 -45.32 -17.55 -11.77
N CYS A 36 -44.59 -17.37 -12.88
CA CYS A 36 -45.10 -17.48 -14.27
C CYS A 36 -45.64 -18.89 -14.54
N LEU A 37 -44.92 -19.93 -14.10
CA LEU A 37 -45.33 -21.34 -14.24
C LEU A 37 -46.62 -21.67 -13.46
N LEU A 38 -46.87 -21.03 -12.31
CA LEU A 38 -48.08 -21.26 -11.52
C LEU A 38 -49.31 -20.49 -12.01
N THR A 39 -49.13 -19.33 -12.66
CA THR A 39 -50.23 -18.40 -12.97
C THR A 39 -50.72 -18.46 -14.42
N SER A 40 -50.07 -19.23 -15.30
CA SER A 40 -50.45 -19.41 -16.72
C SER A 40 -50.77 -18.07 -17.44
N PRO A 41 -49.83 -17.12 -17.51
CA PRO A 41 -50.02 -15.83 -18.18
C PRO A 41 -50.17 -15.98 -19.71
N PRO A 42 -50.56 -14.91 -20.43
CA PRO A 42 -50.70 -14.93 -21.90
C PRO A 42 -49.40 -15.36 -22.61
N ALA A 43 -49.58 -16.02 -23.76
CA ALA A 43 -48.50 -16.65 -24.52
C ALA A 43 -47.35 -15.66 -24.81
N GLY A 44 -46.12 -16.07 -24.49
CA GLY A 44 -44.89 -15.33 -24.75
C GLY A 44 -44.25 -14.64 -23.54
N PHE A 45 -44.96 -14.44 -22.42
CA PHE A 45 -44.39 -13.74 -21.26
C PHE A 45 -43.30 -14.56 -20.54
N CYS A 46 -43.47 -15.88 -20.41
CA CYS A 46 -42.45 -16.72 -19.77
C CYS A 46 -41.21 -16.96 -20.67
N GLU A 47 -41.34 -16.88 -22.00
CA GLU A 47 -40.20 -16.99 -22.92
C GLU A 47 -39.27 -15.76 -22.85
N ILE A 48 -39.84 -14.57 -22.64
CA ILE A 48 -39.05 -13.35 -22.43
C ILE A 48 -38.22 -13.48 -21.14
N LEU A 49 -38.80 -14.01 -20.06
CA LEU A 49 -38.08 -14.26 -18.80
C LEU A 49 -36.95 -15.31 -18.97
N LEU A 50 -37.17 -16.34 -19.79
CA LEU A 50 -36.17 -17.34 -20.15
C LEU A 50 -35.01 -16.76 -20.99
N SER A 51 -35.29 -15.75 -21.83
CA SER A 51 -34.21 -15.05 -22.56
C SER A 51 -33.35 -14.16 -21.66
N GLN A 52 -33.86 -13.78 -20.49
CA GLN A 52 -33.16 -12.92 -19.55
C GLN A 52 -32.19 -13.70 -18.65
N GLU A 53 -32.52 -14.93 -18.24
CA GLU A 53 -31.61 -15.76 -17.42
C GLU A 53 -30.24 -15.98 -18.08
N ALA A 54 -30.21 -16.26 -19.38
CA ALA A 54 -28.97 -16.43 -20.15
C ALA A 54 -28.13 -15.13 -20.21
N ALA A 55 -28.79 -13.97 -20.24
CA ALA A 55 -28.11 -12.68 -20.21
C ALA A 55 -27.55 -12.36 -18.81
N TYR A 56 -28.27 -12.73 -17.75
CA TYR A 56 -27.84 -12.50 -16.37
C TYR A 56 -26.69 -13.39 -15.93
N ASP A 57 -26.65 -14.65 -16.37
CA ASP A 57 -25.49 -15.53 -16.15
C ASP A 57 -24.23 -14.94 -16.77
N ALA A 58 -24.31 -14.43 -18.01
CA ALA A 58 -23.18 -13.79 -18.66
C ALA A 58 -22.68 -12.56 -17.88
N ILE A 59 -23.59 -11.72 -17.37
CA ILE A 59 -23.23 -10.55 -16.53
C ILE A 59 -22.57 -10.99 -15.22
N ALA A 60 -23.06 -12.05 -14.58
CA ALA A 60 -22.47 -12.60 -13.37
C ALA A 60 -21.03 -13.10 -13.61
N TYR A 61 -20.80 -13.87 -14.69
CA TYR A 61 -19.46 -14.33 -15.07
C TYR A 61 -18.51 -13.16 -15.40
N ILE A 62 -18.98 -12.14 -16.10
CA ILE A 62 -18.19 -10.93 -16.41
C ILE A 62 -17.83 -10.18 -15.13
N GLY A 63 -18.79 -10.03 -14.20
CA GLY A 63 -18.56 -9.40 -12.89
C GLY A 63 -17.51 -10.14 -12.06
N VAL A 64 -17.60 -11.48 -11.99
CA VAL A 64 -16.61 -12.32 -11.31
C VAL A 64 -15.24 -12.20 -11.98
N ALA A 65 -15.16 -12.20 -13.30
CA ALA A 65 -13.90 -12.03 -14.03
C ALA A 65 -13.22 -10.70 -13.70
N LEU A 66 -13.97 -9.60 -13.62
CA LEU A 66 -13.44 -8.28 -13.23
C LEU A 66 -12.92 -8.26 -11.78
N VAL A 67 -13.61 -8.94 -10.85
CA VAL A 67 -13.13 -9.08 -9.47
C VAL A 67 -11.81 -9.86 -9.42
N VAL A 68 -11.73 -10.99 -10.12
CA VAL A 68 -10.51 -11.79 -10.20
C VAL A 68 -9.36 -10.98 -10.80
N ILE A 69 -9.60 -10.25 -11.90
CA ILE A 69 -8.60 -9.37 -12.52
C ILE A 69 -8.16 -8.27 -11.53
N GLY A 70 -9.10 -7.62 -10.84
CA GLY A 70 -8.79 -6.59 -9.83
C GLY A 70 -7.95 -7.11 -8.68
N VAL A 71 -8.27 -8.31 -8.17
CA VAL A 71 -7.50 -8.99 -7.12
C VAL A 71 -6.09 -9.33 -7.61
N VAL A 72 -5.97 -9.91 -8.81
CA VAL A 72 -4.67 -10.27 -9.41
C VAL A 72 -3.81 -9.03 -9.60
N LEU A 73 -4.35 -7.93 -10.15
CA LEU A 73 -3.60 -6.69 -10.32
C LEU A 73 -3.17 -6.07 -8.99
N THR A 74 -4.02 -6.16 -7.96
CA THR A 74 -3.71 -5.67 -6.61
C THR A 74 -2.61 -6.52 -5.96
N LEU A 75 -2.68 -7.85 -6.09
CA LEU A 75 -1.66 -8.78 -5.60
C LEU A 75 -0.34 -8.59 -6.34
N VAL A 76 -0.34 -8.51 -7.67
CA VAL A 76 0.87 -8.21 -8.47
C VAL A 76 1.44 -6.86 -8.06
N GLY A 77 0.61 -5.85 -7.89
CA GLY A 77 1.01 -4.53 -7.41
C GLY A 77 1.59 -4.56 -5.98
N ALA A 78 1.13 -5.47 -5.12
CA ALA A 78 1.65 -5.68 -3.77
C ALA A 78 2.98 -6.45 -3.77
N LEU A 79 3.08 -7.55 -4.53
CA LEU A 79 4.27 -8.39 -4.62
C LEU A 79 5.43 -7.67 -5.32
N THR A 80 5.13 -6.80 -6.28
CA THR A 80 6.15 -5.95 -6.93
C THR A 80 6.63 -4.79 -6.04
N ARG A 81 6.03 -4.56 -4.84
CA ARG A 81 6.52 -3.53 -3.89
C ARG A 81 7.74 -3.99 -3.08
N GLU A 82 8.06 -5.28 -3.05
CA GLU A 82 9.14 -5.80 -2.20
C GLU A 82 10.53 -5.35 -2.69
N GLU A 83 10.64 -4.94 -3.96
CA GLU A 83 11.86 -4.32 -4.52
C GLU A 83 11.96 -2.82 -4.22
N ALA A 84 10.88 -2.20 -3.72
CA ALA A 84 10.97 -0.92 -3.03
C ALA A 84 11.20 -1.21 -1.54
N ARG A 85 12.27 -1.94 -1.24
CA ARG A 85 12.90 -1.84 0.08
C ARG A 85 13.05 -0.34 0.30
N PRO A 86 12.34 0.29 1.27
CA PRO A 86 12.64 1.66 1.60
C PRO A 86 14.12 1.62 1.94
N ASP A 87 14.91 2.36 1.18
CA ASP A 87 16.30 2.59 1.46
C ASP A 87 16.41 2.97 2.94
N LEU A 88 16.73 1.99 3.78
CA LEU A 88 17.34 2.21 5.09
C LEU A 88 18.78 2.77 4.92
N LEU A 89 19.15 3.09 3.67
CA LEU A 89 20.23 3.94 3.22
C LEU A 89 19.65 5.10 2.40
N GLY A 90 18.72 5.88 2.98
CA GLY A 90 18.42 7.20 2.45
C GLY A 90 19.72 7.99 2.23
N PRO A 91 19.80 8.89 1.24
CA PRO A 91 21.00 9.68 0.98
C PRO A 91 21.42 10.32 2.29
N ALA A 92 22.69 10.07 2.65
CA ALA A 92 23.37 10.47 3.86
C ALA A 92 22.64 11.62 4.56
N ALA A 93 22.19 11.35 5.79
CA ALA A 93 21.73 12.37 6.72
C ALA A 93 22.47 13.68 6.42
N ALA A 94 21.70 14.72 6.07
CA ALA A 94 22.25 16.06 5.91
C ALA A 94 23.25 16.29 7.06
N PRO A 95 24.45 16.84 6.79
CA PRO A 95 25.45 17.00 7.82
C PRO A 95 24.78 17.80 8.94
N TRP A 96 24.49 17.10 10.04
CA TRP A 96 24.11 17.75 11.27
C TRP A 96 25.13 18.87 11.46
N PRO A 97 24.71 20.10 11.82
CA PRO A 97 25.66 21.16 12.12
C PRO A 97 26.59 20.61 13.20
N SER A 98 27.79 20.20 12.78
CA SER A 98 28.80 19.70 13.69
C SER A 98 29.04 20.83 14.68
N PRO A 99 29.03 20.55 16.00
CA PRO A 99 29.25 21.58 16.99
C PRO A 99 30.53 22.35 16.62
N PRO A 100 30.50 23.68 16.70
CA PRO A 100 31.63 24.51 16.30
C PRO A 100 32.87 24.02 17.03
N ILE A 101 33.84 23.53 16.26
CA ILE A 101 35.14 23.14 16.80
C ILE A 101 35.75 24.43 17.34
N PRO A 102 36.01 24.56 18.65
CA PRO A 102 36.67 25.75 19.14
C PRO A 102 38.06 25.81 18.48
N THR A 103 38.28 26.83 17.65
CA THR A 103 39.57 27.17 17.03
C THR A 103 40.56 27.75 18.05
N GLN A 104 40.23 27.67 19.33
CA GLN A 104 41.11 28.03 20.43
C GLN A 104 42.29 27.05 20.40
N SER A 105 43.49 27.60 20.29
CA SER A 105 44.74 26.85 20.42
C SER A 105 44.63 25.90 21.61
N ALA A 106 44.79 24.61 21.36
CA ALA A 106 44.70 23.57 22.38
C ALA A 106 45.58 23.94 23.59
N PRO A 107 45.01 24.11 24.80
CA PRO A 107 45.81 24.39 25.98
C PRO A 107 46.77 23.22 26.23
N PRO A 108 48.00 23.47 26.69
CA PRO A 108 48.92 22.41 27.08
C PRO A 108 48.47 21.74 28.38
N CYS A 109 48.77 20.46 28.52
CA CYS A 109 48.46 19.72 29.74
C CYS A 109 49.35 20.20 30.90
N PRO A 110 48.79 20.54 32.08
CA PRO A 110 49.60 20.96 33.23
C PRO A 110 50.44 19.81 33.82
N VAL A 111 50.20 18.56 33.43
CA VAL A 111 50.90 17.38 33.96
C VAL A 111 52.02 16.92 33.03
N CYS A 112 51.80 16.92 31.72
CA CYS A 112 52.76 16.38 30.75
C CYS A 112 53.16 17.36 29.63
N GLY A 113 52.58 18.56 29.57
CA GLY A 113 52.88 19.57 28.55
C GLY A 113 52.30 19.31 27.16
N GLU A 114 51.72 18.13 26.91
CA GLU A 114 51.15 17.72 25.62
C GLU A 114 49.92 18.57 25.25
N PRO A 115 49.67 18.89 23.96
CA PRO A 115 48.45 19.58 23.54
C PRO A 115 47.20 18.74 23.83
N LEU A 116 46.17 19.36 24.40
CA LEU A 116 44.91 18.66 24.68
C LEU A 116 44.04 18.53 23.42
N THR A 117 43.31 17.42 23.33
CA THR A 117 42.31 17.20 22.28
C THR A 117 40.93 17.57 22.78
N TRP A 118 40.19 18.39 22.02
CA TRP A 118 38.82 18.75 22.35
C TRP A 118 37.85 17.60 22.04
N ILE A 119 37.03 17.20 23.01
CA ILE A 119 35.97 16.20 22.81
C ILE A 119 34.62 16.89 22.81
N ALA A 120 34.09 17.11 21.60
CA ALA A 120 32.83 17.83 21.39
C ALA A 120 31.61 17.15 22.06
N GLN A 121 31.64 15.82 22.24
CA GLN A 121 30.57 15.08 22.91
C GLN A 121 30.36 15.48 24.37
N TYR A 122 31.42 15.93 25.05
CA TYR A 122 31.41 16.28 26.47
C TYR A 122 31.82 17.73 26.74
N ASN A 123 32.16 18.48 25.69
CA ASN A 123 32.62 19.87 25.78
C ASN A 123 33.81 20.04 26.74
N ARG A 124 34.76 19.09 26.72
CA ARG A 124 35.92 19.01 27.62
C ARG A 124 37.20 18.72 26.87
N TRP A 125 38.33 19.14 27.45
CA TRP A 125 39.64 18.83 26.92
C TRP A 125 40.12 17.50 27.48
N HIS A 126 40.69 16.64 26.63
CA HIS A 126 41.23 15.35 27.04
C HIS A 126 42.71 15.27 26.69
N CYS A 127 43.51 14.79 27.63
CA CYS A 127 44.92 14.50 27.39
C CYS A 127 45.08 13.02 27.07
N GLY A 128 45.47 12.68 25.83
CA GLY A 128 45.69 11.30 25.41
C GLY A 128 46.82 10.57 26.18
N ARG A 129 47.79 11.33 26.71
CA ARG A 129 48.94 10.78 27.43
C ARG A 129 48.63 10.45 28.89
N CYS A 130 47.90 11.32 29.56
CA CYS A 130 47.50 11.13 30.96
C CYS A 130 46.14 10.41 31.09
N ALA A 131 45.39 10.25 30.00
CA ALA A 131 44.00 9.75 29.97
C ALA A 131 43.07 10.50 30.95
N GLN A 132 43.25 11.82 31.06
CA GLN A 132 42.50 12.68 31.98
C GLN A 132 41.79 13.82 31.25
N TYR A 133 40.63 14.20 31.79
CA TYR A 133 39.84 15.34 31.32
C TYR A 133 40.21 16.62 32.09
N ARG A 134 40.13 17.76 31.41
CA ARG A 134 40.34 19.11 31.93
C ARG A 134 39.27 20.06 31.44
#